data_AF-A0A0E3MBB0-F1
#
_entry.id   AF-A0A0E3MBB0-F1
#
_cell.length_a   1.000
_cell.length_b   1.000
_cell.length_c   1.000
_cell.angle_alpha   90.00
_cell.angle_beta   90.00
_cell.angle_gamma   90.00
#
_symmetry.space_group_name_H-M   'P 1'
#
loop_
_entity.id
_entity.type
_entity.pdbx_description
1 polymer ?
#
loop_
_entity_poly.entity_id
_entity_poly.type
_entity_poly.pdbx_seq_one_letter_code
_entity_poly.pdbx_strand_id
1 'polypeptide(L)'
;MELPGYDYIIVYKDIHFGRPFIAGTLIRPENVLYELAKDKTFDEVSKAFYNQINFKQIRECIKYAIDVMKILKYYKKVKPKVPRRLKRKLGPTNYTFIDKDDDNNSSKYDPKIKNSSTKVVDVLNKLYEGKEISQVAEELNIPKEAVIESILYSASLVDDFHLSLSAFEDPASVVIESFNYIRKKQ
;
A
#
# COMPACT_ATOMS: atom_id res chain seq x y z
N MET A 1 -1.48 16.67 -10.56
CA MET A 1 -2.64 16.03 -11.21
C MET A 1 -3.38 15.23 -10.15
N GLU A 2 -4.71 15.30 -10.16
CA GLU A 2 -5.55 14.49 -9.29
C GLU A 2 -5.40 13.01 -9.65
N LEU A 3 -5.38 12.15 -8.63
CA LEU A 3 -5.35 10.72 -8.83
C LEU A 3 -6.80 10.17 -8.88
N PRO A 4 -7.18 9.39 -9.91
CA PRO A 4 -8.57 8.91 -10.04
C PRO A 4 -9.10 8.16 -8.81
N GLY A 5 -10.17 8.70 -8.22
CA GLY A 5 -10.82 8.14 -7.03
C GLY A 5 -10.11 8.44 -5.72
N TYR A 6 -9.35 9.53 -5.64
CA TYR A 6 -8.72 10.05 -4.44
C TYR A 6 -8.98 11.56 -4.32
N ASP A 7 -9.30 12.00 -3.10
CA ASP A 7 -9.54 13.40 -2.79
C ASP A 7 -8.25 14.09 -2.28
N TYR A 8 -7.35 13.33 -1.66
CA TYR A 8 -6.16 13.87 -1.01
C TYR A 8 -4.84 13.28 -1.50
N ILE A 9 -4.85 12.28 -2.38
CA ILE A 9 -3.62 11.76 -3.00
C ILE A 9 -3.50 12.32 -4.41
N ILE A 10 -2.37 12.97 -4.66
CA ILE A 10 -2.09 13.62 -5.95
C ILE A 10 -0.74 13.17 -6.50
N VAL A 11 -0.58 13.31 -7.81
CA VAL A 11 0.64 12.95 -8.54
C VAL A 11 1.09 14.14 -9.39
N TYR A 12 2.34 14.55 -9.27
CA TYR A 12 2.94 15.52 -10.20
C TYR A 12 4.22 14.94 -10.78
N LYS A 13 4.43 15.14 -12.09
CA LYS A 13 5.58 14.62 -12.82
C LYS A 13 6.91 15.07 -12.22
N ASP A 14 6.99 16.33 -11.82
CA ASP A 14 8.23 16.96 -11.36
C ASP A 14 8.47 16.81 -9.84
N ILE A 15 7.55 16.17 -9.11
CA ILE A 15 7.68 15.93 -7.66
C ILE A 15 7.83 14.44 -7.41
N HIS A 16 8.80 14.06 -6.57
CA HIS A 16 9.10 12.67 -6.21
C HIS A 16 9.20 11.73 -7.43
N PHE A 17 9.64 12.25 -8.59
CA PHE A 17 9.72 11.50 -9.85
C PHE A 17 8.38 10.86 -10.28
N GLY A 18 7.27 11.60 -10.14
CA GLY A 18 5.93 11.12 -10.51
C GLY A 18 5.30 10.18 -9.48
N ARG A 19 5.83 10.13 -8.25
CA ARG A 19 5.22 9.38 -7.15
C ARG A 19 4.06 10.16 -6.52
N PRO A 20 3.03 9.44 -6.03
CA PRO A 20 1.94 10.05 -5.29
C PRO A 20 2.42 10.60 -3.94
N PHE A 21 1.76 11.65 -3.51
CA PHE A 21 1.92 12.22 -2.19
C PHE A 21 0.61 12.86 -1.73
N ILE A 22 0.50 13.14 -0.44
CA ILE A 22 -0.69 13.74 0.16
C ILE A 22 -0.74 15.24 -0.21
N ALA A 23 -1.87 15.68 -0.76
CA ALA A 23 -2.12 17.05 -1.17
C ALA A 23 -1.83 18.05 -0.05
N GLY A 24 -1.14 19.13 -0.38
CA GLY A 24 -0.70 20.15 0.58
C GLY A 24 0.54 19.76 1.40
N THR A 25 1.15 18.60 1.13
CA THR A 25 2.35 18.11 1.84
C THR A 25 3.38 17.55 0.84
N LEU A 26 4.48 16.98 1.33
CA LEU A 26 5.40 16.13 0.56
C LEU A 26 5.45 14.69 1.09
N ILE A 27 4.45 14.31 1.90
CA ILE A 27 4.40 13.02 2.58
C ILE A 27 3.82 11.97 1.63
N ARG A 28 4.56 10.89 1.42
CA ARG A 28 4.17 9.78 0.54
C ARG A 28 3.29 8.75 1.27
N PRO A 29 2.35 8.07 0.59
CA PRO A 29 1.48 7.08 1.22
C PRO A 29 2.23 5.97 1.97
N GLU A 30 3.33 5.44 1.42
CA GLU A 30 4.13 4.40 2.07
C GLU A 30 4.73 4.85 3.40
N ASN A 31 5.09 6.13 3.54
CA ASN A 31 5.63 6.67 4.78
C ASN A 31 4.58 6.65 5.91
N VAL A 32 3.31 6.92 5.57
CA VAL A 32 2.20 6.87 6.53
C VAL A 32 1.96 5.43 7.00
N LEU A 33 2.03 4.47 6.08
CA LEU A 33 1.90 3.05 6.42
C LEU A 33 3.05 2.54 7.30
N TYR A 34 4.29 2.96 7.03
CA TYR A 34 5.43 2.64 7.90
C TYR A 34 5.25 3.21 9.32
N GLU A 35 4.64 4.39 9.44
CA GLU A 35 4.36 4.99 10.75
C GLU A 35 3.24 4.24 11.48
N LEU A 36 2.17 3.87 10.77
CA LEU A 36 1.08 3.05 11.31
C LEU A 36 1.58 1.68 11.79
N ALA A 37 2.50 1.06 11.05
CA ALA A 37 3.11 -0.22 11.40
C ALA A 37 3.95 -0.20 12.69
N LYS A 38 4.25 0.96 13.27
CA LYS A 38 4.87 1.08 14.59
C LYS A 38 3.85 0.92 15.73
N ASP A 39 2.73 0.26 15.45
CA ASP A 39 1.63 0.06 16.38
C ASP A 39 1.00 1.37 16.89
N LYS A 40 0.89 2.35 16.00
CA LYS A 40 0.35 3.67 16.31
C LYS A 40 -1.12 3.78 15.94
N THR A 41 -1.88 4.51 16.74
CA THR A 41 -3.22 4.97 16.40
C THR A 41 -3.18 6.06 15.32
N PHE A 42 -4.31 6.38 14.69
CA PHE A 42 -4.36 7.44 13.67
C PHE A 42 -4.00 8.83 14.23
N ASP A 43 -4.34 9.09 15.50
CA ASP A 43 -3.96 10.31 16.21
C ASP A 43 -2.44 10.39 16.37
N GLU A 44 -1.80 9.30 16.80
CA GLU A 44 -0.35 9.23 16.96
C GLU A 44 0.39 9.31 15.62
N VAL A 45 -0.16 8.72 14.56
CA VAL A 45 0.37 8.86 13.19
C VAL A 45 0.28 10.32 12.73
N SER A 46 -0.87 10.98 12.91
CA SER A 46 -1.04 12.40 12.57
C SER A 46 -0.02 13.28 13.32
N LYS A 47 0.14 13.06 14.63
CA LYS A 47 1.13 13.75 15.47
C LYS A 47 2.57 13.49 15.03
N ALA A 48 2.89 12.27 14.58
CA ALA A 48 4.22 11.94 14.06
C ALA A 48 4.57 12.75 12.79
N PHE A 49 3.56 13.21 12.04
CA PHE A 49 3.71 14.14 10.92
C PHE A 49 3.41 15.60 11.29
N TYR A 50 3.52 15.96 12.56
CA TYR A 50 3.27 17.33 13.06
C TYR A 50 1.88 17.85 12.68
N ASN A 51 0.87 16.97 12.66
CA ASN A 51 -0.51 17.26 12.27
C ASN A 51 -0.66 17.81 10.84
N GLN A 52 0.33 17.60 9.96
CA GLN A 52 0.24 17.95 8.54
C GLN A 52 -0.78 17.09 7.79
N ILE A 53 -1.16 15.94 8.36
CA ILE A 53 -2.13 15.01 7.79
C ILE A 53 -3.24 14.69 8.79
N ASN A 54 -4.45 14.44 8.30
CA ASN A 54 -5.62 14.07 9.09
C ASN A 54 -6.06 12.62 8.86
N PHE A 55 -7.09 12.18 9.57
CA PHE A 55 -7.54 10.78 9.53
C PHE A 55 -8.09 10.36 8.17
N LYS A 56 -8.72 11.27 7.41
CA LYS A 56 -9.20 10.97 6.05
C LYS A 56 -8.02 10.70 5.11
N GLN A 57 -6.97 11.49 5.22
CA GLN A 57 -5.73 11.30 4.45
C GLN A 57 -5.05 9.97 4.80
N ILE A 58 -4.99 9.60 6.10
CA ILE A 58 -4.46 8.29 6.53
C ILE A 58 -5.28 7.14 5.91
N ARG A 59 -6.61 7.23 5.93
CA ARG A 59 -7.48 6.23 5.27
C ARG A 59 -7.21 6.14 3.78
N GLU A 60 -7.03 7.26 3.10
CA GLU A 60 -6.66 7.25 1.69
C GLU A 60 -5.30 6.60 1.43
N CYS A 61 -4.30 6.75 2.31
CA CYS A 61 -3.04 6.03 2.18
C CYS A 61 -3.23 4.51 2.29
N ILE A 62 -4.11 4.03 3.17
CA ILE A 62 -4.45 2.61 3.29
C ILE A 62 -5.19 2.13 2.03
N LYS A 63 -6.18 2.88 1.56
CA LYS A 63 -6.89 2.62 0.30
C LYS A 63 -5.93 2.54 -0.88
N TYR A 64 -4.93 3.43 -0.91
CA TYR A 64 -3.89 3.47 -1.93
C TYR A 64 -3.10 2.17 -1.98
N ALA A 65 -2.66 1.66 -0.83
CA ALA A 65 -2.01 0.35 -0.77
C ALA A 65 -2.89 -0.79 -1.30
N ILE A 66 -4.17 -0.84 -0.91
CA ILE A 66 -5.13 -1.84 -1.40
C ILE A 66 -5.25 -1.77 -2.93
N ASP A 67 -5.34 -0.58 -3.50
CA ASP A 67 -5.48 -0.40 -4.94
C ASP A 67 -4.18 -0.72 -5.70
N VAL A 68 -3.00 -0.43 -5.13
CA VAL A 68 -1.72 -0.89 -5.68
C VAL A 68 -1.66 -2.41 -5.73
N MET A 69 -2.09 -3.10 -4.67
CA MET A 69 -2.18 -4.57 -4.67
C MET A 69 -3.11 -5.08 -5.79
N LYS A 70 -4.24 -4.41 -6.03
CA LYS A 70 -5.13 -4.73 -7.17
C LYS A 70 -4.45 -4.49 -8.51
N ILE A 71 -3.78 -3.35 -8.71
CA ILE A 71 -3.03 -3.05 -9.94
C ILE A 71 -1.98 -4.14 -10.20
N LEU A 72 -1.21 -4.49 -9.17
CA LEU A 72 -0.18 -5.52 -9.25
C LEU A 72 -0.78 -6.91 -9.52
N LYS A 73 -1.96 -7.24 -8.99
CA LYS A 73 -2.69 -8.47 -9.36
C LYS A 73 -3.06 -8.48 -10.85
N TYR A 74 -3.39 -7.32 -11.43
CA TYR A 74 -3.67 -7.17 -12.85
C TYR A 74 -2.44 -6.85 -13.72
N TYR A 75 -1.20 -6.88 -13.17
CA TYR A 75 0.01 -6.40 -13.88
C TYR A 75 0.36 -7.17 -15.16
N LYS A 76 -0.17 -8.38 -15.36
CA LYS A 76 -0.02 -9.08 -16.65
C LYS A 76 -0.84 -8.44 -17.78
N LYS A 77 -1.83 -7.61 -17.44
CA LYS A 77 -2.73 -6.88 -18.33
C LYS A 77 -2.49 -5.36 -18.31
N VAL A 78 -1.75 -4.86 -17.31
CA VAL A 78 -1.39 -3.45 -17.13
C VAL A 78 0.12 -3.31 -17.29
N LYS A 79 0.58 -2.53 -18.27
CA LYS A 79 2.00 -2.18 -18.38
C LYS A 79 2.33 -1.19 -17.26
N PRO A 80 3.46 -1.36 -16.55
CA PRO A 80 4.62 -2.17 -16.95
C PRO A 80 5.01 -3.36 -16.05
N LYS A 81 5.94 -4.19 -16.57
CA LYS A 81 6.50 -5.35 -15.86
C LYS A 81 7.48 -4.90 -14.77
N VAL A 82 7.13 -5.14 -13.50
CA VAL A 82 8.01 -4.90 -12.34
C VAL A 82 9.30 -5.75 -12.41
N PRO A 83 10.50 -5.14 -12.42
CA PRO A 83 11.77 -5.88 -12.47
C PRO A 83 11.99 -6.79 -11.25
N ARG A 84 12.36 -8.06 -11.47
CA ARG A 84 12.66 -9.05 -10.41
C ARG A 84 13.75 -8.61 -9.43
N ARG A 85 14.65 -7.71 -9.82
CA ARG A 85 15.80 -7.25 -9.01
C ARG A 85 15.43 -6.24 -7.91
N LEU A 86 14.29 -5.59 -8.01
CA LEU A 86 13.78 -4.67 -6.97
C LEU A 86 13.31 -5.41 -5.72
N LYS A 87 13.09 -6.73 -5.80
CA LYS A 87 12.67 -7.61 -4.70
C LYS A 87 13.66 -7.76 -3.53
N ARG A 88 14.89 -7.24 -3.62
CA ARG A 88 16.00 -7.55 -2.68
C ARG A 88 16.27 -6.50 -1.60
N LYS A 89 15.57 -5.36 -1.59
CA LYS A 89 15.73 -4.33 -0.55
C LYS A 89 14.41 -4.14 0.20
N LEU A 90 14.13 -5.06 1.12
CA LEU A 90 13.01 -4.97 2.04
C LEU A 90 13.58 -4.91 3.47
N GLY A 91 12.99 -4.10 4.34
CA GLY A 91 13.01 -4.40 5.78
C GLY A 91 12.49 -5.82 6.03
N PRO A 92 12.76 -6.41 7.22
CA PRO A 92 13.12 -7.82 7.38
C PRO A 92 12.50 -8.72 6.32
N THR A 93 13.36 -9.22 5.43
CA THR A 93 13.06 -10.01 4.22
C THR A 93 12.20 -11.26 4.48
N ASN A 94 12.11 -11.68 5.74
CA ASN A 94 11.33 -12.80 6.22
C ASN A 94 10.11 -12.28 6.98
N TYR A 95 8.96 -12.25 6.29
CA TYR A 95 7.68 -12.11 6.98
C TYR A 95 7.39 -13.42 7.69
N THR A 96 7.20 -13.35 9.00
CA THR A 96 6.95 -14.51 9.84
C THR A 96 5.53 -15.01 9.62
N PHE A 97 4.59 -14.08 9.41
CA PHE A 97 3.16 -14.34 9.37
C PHE A 97 2.55 -14.28 7.97
N ILE A 98 3.30 -13.89 6.94
CA ILE A 98 2.79 -13.85 5.56
C ILE A 98 3.26 -15.07 4.78
N ASP A 99 2.30 -15.81 4.22
CA ASP A 99 2.57 -16.94 3.34
C ASP A 99 2.75 -16.46 1.89
N LYS A 100 4.00 -16.47 1.42
CA LYS A 100 4.35 -16.10 0.04
C LYS A 100 4.40 -17.33 -0.89
N ASP A 101 4.17 -18.54 -0.39
CA ASP A 101 4.60 -19.79 -1.03
C ASP A 101 3.59 -20.39 -2.03
N ASP A 102 2.53 -19.66 -2.41
CA ASP A 102 1.72 -20.09 -3.54
C ASP A 102 2.37 -19.65 -4.88
N ASP A 103 2.86 -20.62 -5.65
CA ASP A 103 3.45 -20.47 -7.01
C ASP A 103 2.51 -19.80 -8.04
N ASN A 104 1.28 -19.47 -7.67
CA ASN A 104 0.33 -18.74 -8.47
C ASN A 104 0.54 -17.22 -8.35
N ASN A 105 0.82 -16.56 -9.47
CA ASN A 105 1.06 -15.12 -9.58
C ASN A 105 -0.06 -14.21 -8.97
N SER A 106 -1.23 -14.76 -8.66
CA SER A 106 -2.37 -14.07 -8.03
C SER A 106 -2.28 -13.96 -6.51
N SER A 107 -1.68 -14.92 -5.80
CA SER A 107 -1.46 -14.86 -4.34
C SER A 107 -0.28 -13.98 -3.98
N LYS A 108 0.68 -13.83 -4.92
CA LYS A 108 1.92 -13.09 -4.72
C LYS A 108 1.77 -11.64 -4.24
N TYR A 109 0.69 -10.97 -4.66
CA TYR A 109 0.44 -9.53 -4.37
C TYR A 109 -0.70 -9.31 -3.37
N ASP A 110 -1.37 -10.38 -2.97
CA ASP A 110 -2.40 -10.40 -1.92
C ASP A 110 -2.31 -11.75 -1.18
N PRO A 111 -1.20 -11.95 -0.43
CA PRO A 111 -0.91 -13.22 0.22
C PRO A 111 -1.82 -13.45 1.42
N LYS A 112 -1.88 -14.72 1.83
CA LYS A 112 -2.58 -15.11 3.06
C LYS A 112 -1.67 -14.95 4.26
N ILE A 113 -2.29 -14.77 5.42
CA ILE A 113 -1.63 -14.88 6.71
C ILE A 113 -1.46 -16.36 7.03
N LYS A 114 -0.27 -16.77 7.47
CA LYS A 114 0.04 -18.16 7.82
C LYS A 114 -0.95 -18.68 8.84
N ASN A 115 -1.38 -19.92 8.65
CA ASN A 115 -2.37 -20.61 9.49
C ASN A 115 -3.72 -19.88 9.57
N SER A 116 -4.04 -19.01 8.60
CA SER A 116 -5.31 -18.30 8.52
C SER A 116 -5.85 -18.30 7.08
N SER A 117 -7.17 -18.17 6.93
CA SER A 117 -7.81 -17.90 5.64
C SER A 117 -7.72 -16.42 5.24
N THR A 118 -7.38 -15.56 6.21
CA THR A 118 -7.28 -14.10 6.07
C THR A 118 -6.19 -13.70 5.09
N LYS A 119 -6.48 -12.74 4.22
CA LYS A 119 -5.52 -12.12 3.32
C LYS A 119 -5.04 -10.77 3.84
N VAL A 120 -3.91 -10.31 3.33
CA VAL A 120 -3.40 -8.97 3.63
C VAL A 120 -4.43 -7.88 3.28
N VAL A 121 -5.16 -8.00 2.16
CA VAL A 121 -6.22 -7.02 1.82
C VAL A 121 -7.32 -6.98 2.88
N ASP A 122 -7.67 -8.11 3.50
CA ASP A 122 -8.71 -8.14 4.53
C ASP A 122 -8.29 -7.33 5.77
N VAL A 123 -7.02 -7.43 6.16
CA VAL A 123 -6.41 -6.60 7.23
C VAL A 123 -6.49 -5.11 6.87
N LEU A 124 -6.07 -4.74 5.65
CA LEU A 124 -6.07 -3.34 5.23
C LEU A 124 -7.48 -2.77 5.14
N ASN A 125 -8.49 -3.56 4.75
CA ASN A 125 -9.88 -3.11 4.75
C ASN A 125 -10.36 -2.75 6.16
N LYS A 126 -10.02 -3.54 7.18
CA LYS A 126 -10.35 -3.22 8.57
C LYS A 126 -9.65 -1.95 9.06
N LEU A 127 -8.38 -1.76 8.72
CA LEU A 127 -7.67 -0.52 9.02
C LEU A 127 -8.29 0.69 8.28
N TYR A 128 -8.74 0.50 7.04
CA TYR A 128 -9.43 1.53 6.27
C TYR A 128 -10.77 1.96 6.89
N GLU A 129 -11.50 1.03 7.52
CA GLU A 129 -12.68 1.32 8.35
C GLU A 129 -12.35 2.19 9.59
N GLY A 130 -11.05 2.35 9.91
CA GLY A 130 -10.54 3.12 11.02
C GLY A 130 -10.32 2.31 12.29
N LYS A 131 -10.28 0.97 12.18
CA LYS A 131 -9.97 0.09 13.29
C LYS A 131 -8.50 0.19 13.67
N GLU A 132 -8.22 0.11 14.97
CA GLU A 132 -6.85 0.02 15.48
C GLU A 132 -6.28 -1.39 15.31
N ILE A 133 -4.96 -1.50 15.31
CA ILE A 133 -4.25 -2.77 15.08
C ILE A 133 -4.72 -3.89 16.04
N SER A 134 -4.96 -3.56 17.31
CA SER A 134 -5.50 -4.48 18.33
C SER A 134 -6.90 -5.00 17.95
N GLN A 135 -7.79 -4.12 17.52
CA GLN A 135 -9.15 -4.46 17.11
C GLN A 135 -9.14 -5.33 15.85
N VAL A 136 -8.27 -5.03 14.89
CA VAL A 136 -8.13 -5.85 13.67
C VAL A 136 -7.62 -7.25 14.00
N ALA A 137 -6.64 -7.36 14.90
CA ALA A 137 -6.10 -8.63 15.35
C ALA A 137 -7.18 -9.52 16.00
N GLU A 138 -8.02 -8.91 16.86
CA GLU A 138 -9.15 -9.58 17.51
C GLU A 138 -10.23 -10.00 16.50
N GLU A 139 -10.70 -9.07 15.65
CA GLU A 139 -11.79 -9.34 14.68
C GLU A 139 -11.42 -10.40 13.64
N LEU A 140 -10.16 -10.44 13.20
CA LEU A 140 -9.69 -11.40 12.21
C LEU A 140 -9.08 -12.67 12.84
N ASN A 141 -9.05 -12.74 14.18
CA ASN A 141 -8.46 -13.84 14.94
C ASN A 141 -7.03 -14.18 14.47
N ILE A 142 -6.18 -13.16 14.37
CA ILE A 142 -4.78 -13.26 13.96
C ILE A 142 -3.87 -12.54 14.98
N PRO A 143 -2.59 -12.93 15.09
CA PRO A 143 -1.64 -12.21 15.95
C PRO A 143 -1.50 -10.74 15.54
N LYS A 144 -1.23 -9.89 16.52
CA LYS A 144 -1.02 -8.45 16.31
C LYS A 144 0.15 -8.19 15.36
N GLU A 145 1.20 -9.00 15.48
CA GLU A 145 2.38 -8.98 14.64
C GLU A 145 2.03 -9.30 13.17
N ALA A 146 1.03 -10.13 12.92
CA ALA A 146 0.55 -10.41 11.56
C ALA A 146 -0.14 -9.20 10.93
N VAL A 147 -0.88 -8.41 11.73
CA VAL A 147 -1.45 -7.13 11.29
C VAL A 147 -0.34 -6.14 10.94
N ILE A 148 0.66 -5.99 11.82
CA ILE A 148 1.81 -5.11 11.59
C ILE A 148 2.58 -5.52 10.33
N GLU A 149 2.89 -6.81 10.19
CA GLU A 149 3.56 -7.34 9.00
C GLU A 149 2.75 -7.10 7.72
N SER A 150 1.43 -7.21 7.77
CA SER A 150 0.53 -6.91 6.64
C SER A 150 0.65 -5.44 6.22
N ILE A 151 0.72 -4.51 7.18
CA ILE A 151 0.94 -3.08 6.89
C ILE A 151 2.32 -2.88 6.25
N LEU A 152 3.38 -3.42 6.84
CA LEU A 152 4.76 -3.30 6.31
C LEU A 152 4.89 -3.87 4.90
N TYR A 153 4.30 -5.03 4.66
CA TYR A 153 4.25 -5.66 3.35
C TYR A 153 3.57 -4.75 2.33
N SER A 154 2.42 -4.17 2.68
CA SER A 154 1.67 -3.29 1.79
C SER A 154 2.43 -1.98 1.50
N ALA A 155 3.06 -1.37 2.50
CA ALA A 155 3.90 -0.18 2.35
C ALA A 155 5.05 -0.44 1.39
N SER A 156 5.68 -1.61 1.53
CA SER A 156 6.80 -1.98 0.70
C SER A 156 6.39 -2.32 -0.73
N LEU A 157 5.22 -2.93 -0.93
CA LEU A 157 4.65 -3.12 -2.27
C LEU A 157 4.38 -1.79 -2.97
N VAL A 158 3.90 -0.78 -2.24
CA VAL A 158 3.70 0.57 -2.77
C VAL A 158 5.02 1.17 -3.23
N ASP A 159 6.06 1.10 -2.40
CA ASP A 159 7.39 1.62 -2.77
C ASP A 159 7.96 0.88 -3.99
N ASP A 160 7.90 -0.45 -4.00
CA ASP A 160 8.36 -1.30 -5.11
C ASP A 160 7.61 -1.01 -6.41
N PHE A 161 6.28 -0.83 -6.33
CA PHE A 161 5.46 -0.44 -7.46
C PHE A 161 6.00 0.85 -8.07
N HIS A 162 6.18 1.89 -7.26
CA HIS A 162 6.69 3.17 -7.76
C HIS A 162 8.14 3.15 -8.21
N LEU A 163 9.03 2.43 -7.52
CA LEU A 163 10.40 2.20 -7.99
C LEU A 163 10.40 1.56 -9.37
N SER A 164 9.49 0.62 -9.64
CA SER A 164 9.42 -0.01 -10.96
C SER A 164 8.99 0.94 -12.08
N LEU A 165 8.25 1.99 -11.75
CA LEU A 165 7.81 3.00 -12.70
C LEU A 165 8.90 4.00 -13.06
N SER A 166 10.01 4.07 -12.31
CA SER A 166 11.12 4.99 -12.63
C SER A 166 11.84 4.65 -13.94
N ALA A 167 11.57 3.47 -14.51
CA ALA A 167 12.08 3.07 -15.83
C ALA A 167 11.27 3.68 -17.00
N PHE A 168 10.17 4.38 -16.71
CA PHE A 168 9.29 5.00 -17.71
C PHE A 168 9.67 6.46 -17.91
N GLU A 169 9.50 6.95 -19.14
CA GLU A 169 9.73 8.35 -19.48
C GLU A 169 8.77 9.30 -18.74
N ASP A 170 7.54 8.83 -18.50
CA ASP A 170 6.54 9.55 -17.71
C ASP A 170 5.87 8.64 -16.67
N PRO A 171 6.49 8.45 -15.49
CA PRO A 171 5.95 7.60 -14.43
C PRO A 171 4.58 8.07 -13.92
N ALA A 172 4.34 9.39 -13.90
CA ALA A 172 3.09 9.97 -13.39
C ALA A 172 1.88 9.55 -14.23
N SER A 173 2.01 9.62 -15.56
CA SER A 173 0.97 9.17 -16.49
C SER A 173 0.69 7.68 -16.34
N VAL A 174 1.72 6.85 -16.16
CA VAL A 174 1.58 5.40 -15.93
C VAL A 174 0.81 5.09 -14.64
N VAL A 175 1.05 5.85 -13.56
CA VAL A 175 0.26 5.75 -12.32
C VAL A 175 -1.21 6.05 -12.61
N ILE A 176 -1.50 7.20 -13.21
CA ILE A 176 -2.88 7.62 -13.49
C ILE A 176 -3.62 6.61 -14.36
N GLU A 177 -2.99 6.10 -15.42
CA GLU A 177 -3.56 5.07 -16.30
C GLU A 177 -3.84 3.76 -15.55
N SER A 178 -2.93 3.33 -14.67
CA SER A 178 -3.09 2.12 -13.87
C SER A 178 -4.30 2.24 -12.93
N PHE A 179 -4.47 3.39 -12.29
CA PHE A 179 -5.62 3.66 -11.42
C PHE A 179 -6.93 3.75 -12.22
N ASN A 180 -6.94 4.42 -13.37
CA ASN A 180 -8.08 4.43 -14.27
C ASN A 180 -8.50 3.02 -14.72
N TYR A 181 -7.53 2.14 -15.00
CA TYR A 181 -7.80 0.76 -15.41
C TYR A 181 -8.57 -0.02 -14.33
N ILE A 182 -8.09 0.01 -13.08
CA ILE A 182 -8.76 -0.74 -12.01
C ILE A 182 -10.14 -0.18 -11.66
N ARG A 183 -10.38 1.13 -11.86
CA ARG A 183 -11.70 1.74 -11.66
C ARG A 183 -12.72 1.34 -12.72
N LYS A 184 -12.29 1.18 -13.99
CA LYS A 184 -13.17 0.66 -15.06
C LYS A 184 -13.52 -0.83 -14.92
N LYS A 185 -12.82 -1.56 -14.05
CA LYS A 185 -13.00 -2.99 -13.80
C LYS A 185 -13.82 -3.30 -12.54
N GLN A 186 -14.16 -2.28 -11.75
CA GLN A 186 -15.10 -2.35 -10.64
C GLN A 186 -16.52 -2.17 -11.18
#